data_AF-A0A520CGR4-F1
#
_entry.id   AF-A0A520CGR4-F1
#
_cell.length_a   1.000
_cell.length_b   1.000
_cell.length_c   1.000
_cell.angle_alpha   90.00
_cell.angle_beta   90.00
_cell.angle_gamma   90.00
#
_symmetry.space_group_name_H-M   'P 1'
#
loop_
_entity.id
_entity.type
_entity.pdbx_description
1 polymer ?
#
loop_
_entity_poly.entity_id
_entity_poly.type
_entity_poly.pdbx_seq_one_letter_code
_entity_poly.pdbx_strand_id
1 'polypeptide(L)'
;MVFLSIFPFVLFAFLDYFLSDKSQFNNHSNIVSSLLLILFIIYFFYEKMNTVVMYPLYQSISFWICVGLFLYFAGSFFFFLFINSGGGKEFEVMMNSIYAFVVILKNILLSLSLLASENPDGKTGDFDIPNDLNLDELSLTNPKNV
;
A
#
# COMPACT_ATOMS: atom_id res chain seq x y z
N MET A 1 10.86 -6.30 -10.59
CA MET A 1 11.06 -4.88 -10.94
C MET A 1 11.27 -3.97 -9.73
N VAL A 2 10.51 -4.14 -8.65
CA VAL A 2 10.62 -3.30 -7.42
C VAL A 2 12.04 -3.26 -6.83
N PHE A 3 12.71 -4.41 -6.70
CA PHE A 3 14.09 -4.46 -6.19
C PHE A 3 15.12 -3.73 -7.08
N LEU A 4 14.86 -3.62 -8.39
CA LEU A 4 15.74 -2.95 -9.33
C LEU A 4 15.68 -1.42 -9.16
N SER A 5 14.55 -0.85 -8.75
CA SER A 5 14.44 0.61 -8.53
C SER A 5 14.84 1.04 -7.12
N ILE A 6 14.81 0.13 -6.14
CA ILE A 6 15.27 0.41 -4.76
C ILE A 6 16.78 0.68 -4.73
N PHE A 7 17.57 -0.13 -5.43
CA PHE A 7 19.02 -0.02 -5.41
C PHE A 7 19.57 1.36 -5.89
N PRO A 8 19.19 1.88 -7.07
CA PRO A 8 19.63 3.21 -7.53
C PRO A 8 19.07 4.34 -6.66
N PHE A 9 17.87 4.17 -6.11
CA PHE A 9 17.27 5.15 -5.21
C PHE A 9 18.04 5.27 -3.88
N VAL A 10 18.42 4.14 -3.27
CA VAL A 10 19.23 4.12 -2.05
C VAL A 10 20.61 4.74 -2.31
N LEU A 11 21.23 4.43 -3.46
CA LEU A 11 22.49 5.04 -3.85
C LEU A 11 22.37 6.56 -4.02
N PHE A 12 21.31 7.03 -4.68
CA PHE A 12 21.01 8.45 -4.83
C PHE A 12 20.81 9.13 -3.48
N ALA A 13 20.01 8.55 -2.58
CA ALA A 13 19.76 9.10 -1.25
C ALA A 13 21.05 9.18 -0.40
N PHE A 14 21.93 8.19 -0.54
CA PHE A 14 23.24 8.20 0.11
C PHE A 14 24.11 9.33 -0.45
N LEU A 15 24.20 9.46 -1.78
CA LEU A 15 24.97 10.53 -2.42
C LEU A 15 24.43 11.91 -2.05
N ASP A 16 23.10 12.09 -2.07
CA ASP A 16 22.44 13.34 -1.67
C ASP A 16 22.76 13.67 -0.20
N TYR A 17 22.78 12.68 0.69
CA TYR A 17 23.17 12.89 2.09
C TYR A 17 24.63 13.34 2.25
N PHE A 18 25.57 12.81 1.46
CA PHE A 18 26.98 13.18 1.53
C PHE A 18 27.32 14.50 0.84
N LEU A 19 26.60 14.85 -0.24
CA LEU A 19 26.83 16.06 -1.04
C LEU A 19 26.02 17.26 -0.54
N SER A 20 24.98 17.04 0.26
CA SER A 20 24.12 18.12 0.78
C SER A 20 24.87 19.02 1.76
N ASP A 21 24.77 20.32 1.51
CA ASP A 21 25.31 21.35 2.38
C ASP A 21 24.48 21.43 3.68
N LYS A 22 25.13 21.30 4.84
CA LYS A 22 24.45 21.19 6.15
C LYS A 22 23.73 22.49 6.57
N SER A 23 23.97 23.58 5.85
CA SER A 23 23.44 24.91 6.16
C SER A 23 21.99 25.13 5.70
N GLN A 24 21.45 24.29 4.81
CA GLN A 24 20.08 24.43 4.30
C GLN A 24 19.28 23.14 4.50
N PHE A 25 17.99 23.28 4.79
CA PHE A 25 17.08 22.16 4.97
C PHE A 25 16.82 21.49 3.62
N ASN A 26 17.61 20.47 3.29
CA ASN A 26 17.57 19.87 1.96
C ASN A 26 16.45 18.82 1.86
N ASN A 27 15.39 19.13 1.11
CA ASN A 27 14.19 18.29 0.98
C ASN A 27 14.19 17.40 -0.28
N HIS A 28 15.24 17.44 -1.09
CA HIS A 28 15.31 16.77 -2.39
C HIS A 28 15.07 15.25 -2.28
N SER A 29 15.74 14.58 -1.35
CA SER A 29 15.52 13.15 -1.10
C SER A 29 14.07 12.81 -0.73
N ASN A 30 13.40 13.61 0.10
CA ASN A 30 12.01 13.37 0.50
C ASN A 30 11.02 13.56 -0.67
N ILE A 31 11.28 14.54 -1.55
CA ILE A 31 10.48 14.79 -2.76
C ILE A 31 10.60 13.60 -3.71
N VAL A 32 11.81 13.14 -3.98
CA VAL A 32 12.06 11.98 -4.87
C VAL A 32 11.45 10.71 -4.28
N SER A 33 11.61 10.48 -2.98
CA SER A 33 11.02 9.34 -2.26
C SER A 33 9.50 9.30 -2.42
N SER A 34 8.85 10.44 -2.16
CA SER A 34 7.39 10.56 -2.21
C SER A 34 6.87 10.31 -3.63
N LEU A 35 7.55 10.84 -4.65
CA LEU A 35 7.19 10.63 -6.05
C LEU A 35 7.33 9.16 -6.48
N LEU A 36 8.42 8.51 -6.08
CA LEU A 36 8.65 7.09 -6.38
C LEU A 36 7.57 6.21 -5.73
N LEU A 37 7.20 6.51 -4.49
CA LEU A 37 6.16 5.76 -3.76
C LEU A 37 4.77 5.99 -4.36
N ILE A 38 4.45 7.21 -4.81
CA ILE A 38 3.23 7.52 -5.58
C ILE A 38 3.17 6.66 -6.84
N LEU A 39 4.26 6.59 -7.62
CA LEU A 39 4.32 5.75 -8.83
C LEU A 39 4.10 4.27 -8.53
N PHE A 40 4.68 3.76 -7.44
CA PHE A 40 4.47 2.37 -7.02
C PHE A 40 3.02 2.08 -6.65
N ILE A 41 2.37 2.99 -5.92
CA ILE A 41 0.96 2.81 -5.54
C ILE A 41 0.07 2.86 -6.79
N ILE A 42 0.35 3.75 -7.75
CA ILE A 42 -0.37 3.79 -9.04
C ILE A 42 -0.20 2.47 -9.79
N TYR A 43 1.04 1.95 -9.88
CA TYR A 43 1.31 0.67 -10.52
C TYR A 43 0.58 -0.49 -9.80
N PHE A 44 0.58 -0.50 -8.47
CA PHE A 44 -0.18 -1.47 -7.67
C PHE A 44 -1.68 -1.42 -7.98
N PHE A 45 -2.28 -0.23 -8.06
CA PHE A 45 -3.69 -0.09 -8.42
C PHE A 45 -3.97 -0.55 -9.85
N TYR A 46 -3.09 -0.24 -10.79
CA TYR A 46 -3.19 -0.74 -12.16
C TYR A 46 -3.24 -2.28 -12.22
N GLU A 47 -2.32 -2.95 -11.50
CA GLU A 47 -2.27 -4.40 -11.45
C GLU A 47 -3.49 -5.01 -10.74
N LYS A 48 -3.95 -4.38 -9.65
CA LYS A 48 -5.17 -4.80 -8.93
C LYS A 48 -6.44 -4.65 -9.76
N MET A 49 -6.57 -3.60 -10.56
CA MET A 49 -7.70 -3.43 -11.47
C MET A 49 -7.73 -4.48 -12.59
N ASN A 50 -6.57 -4.94 -13.06
CA ASN A 50 -6.48 -5.96 -14.11
C ASN A 50 -6.70 -7.39 -13.60
N THR A 51 -6.44 -7.66 -12.32
CA THR A 51 -6.51 -9.01 -11.73
C THR A 51 -7.86 -9.32 -11.08
N VAL A 52 -8.56 -8.32 -10.55
CA VAL A 52 -9.80 -8.53 -9.79
C VAL A 52 -11.02 -8.17 -10.63
N VAL A 53 -11.58 -9.16 -11.33
CA VAL A 53 -12.80 -9.00 -12.13
C VAL A 53 -14.07 -9.38 -11.36
N MET A 54 -13.94 -10.21 -10.31
CA MET A 54 -15.06 -10.88 -9.65
C MET A 54 -15.51 -10.22 -8.33
N TYR A 55 -14.63 -9.48 -7.64
CA TYR A 55 -14.93 -8.86 -6.34
C TYR A 55 -14.69 -7.33 -6.38
N PRO A 56 -15.55 -6.53 -5.75
CA PRO A 56 -15.33 -5.09 -5.66
C PRO A 56 -14.05 -4.76 -4.88
N LEU A 57 -13.16 -3.94 -5.48
CA LEU A 57 -11.87 -3.56 -4.91
C LEU A 57 -11.97 -2.88 -3.53
N TYR A 58 -13.07 -2.18 -3.25
CA TYR A 58 -13.29 -1.49 -1.98
C TYR A 58 -13.52 -2.45 -0.80
N GLN A 59 -13.75 -3.75 -1.03
CA GLN A 59 -13.87 -4.73 0.04
C GLN A 59 -12.51 -5.18 0.57
N SER A 60 -11.44 -5.00 -0.19
CA SER A 60 -10.10 -5.41 0.24
C SER A 60 -9.51 -4.40 1.23
N ILE A 61 -9.02 -4.91 2.36
CA ILE A 61 -8.26 -4.14 3.36
C ILE A 61 -7.08 -3.43 2.69
N SER A 62 -6.37 -4.15 1.80
CA SER A 62 -5.18 -3.65 1.09
C SER A 62 -5.48 -2.41 0.26
N PHE A 63 -6.69 -2.29 -0.31
CA PHE A 63 -7.10 -1.13 -1.10
C PHE A 63 -7.10 0.14 -0.24
N TRP A 64 -7.77 0.11 0.91
CA TRP A 64 -7.87 1.27 1.81
C TRP A 64 -6.52 1.71 2.38
N ILE A 65 -5.63 0.75 2.69
CA ILE A 65 -4.25 1.05 3.11
C ILE A 65 -3.51 1.80 1.99
N CYS A 66 -3.57 1.31 0.76
CA CYS A 66 -2.91 1.94 -0.37
C CYS A 66 -3.48 3.33 -0.68
N VAL A 67 -4.80 3.54 -0.58
CA VAL A 67 -5.43 4.87 -0.78
C VAL A 67 -4.99 5.84 0.32
N GLY A 68 -4.97 5.39 1.59
CA GLY A 68 -4.49 6.21 2.71
C GLY A 68 -3.03 6.60 2.58
N LEU A 69 -2.16 5.66 2.18
CA LEU A 69 -0.75 5.92 1.92
C LEU A 69 -0.57 6.87 0.72
N PHE A 70 -1.32 6.66 -0.36
CA PHE A 70 -1.27 7.53 -1.54
C PHE A 70 -1.59 8.97 -1.19
N LEU A 71 -2.67 9.19 -0.45
CA LEU A 71 -3.09 10.53 -0.03
C LEU A 71 -2.02 11.19 0.86
N TYR A 72 -1.44 10.43 1.79
CA TYR A 72 -0.37 10.92 2.66
C TYR A 72 0.88 11.32 1.89
N PHE A 73 1.37 10.48 0.97
CA PHE A 73 2.57 10.78 0.18
C PHE A 73 2.33 11.89 -0.83
N ALA A 74 1.15 11.96 -1.46
CA ALA A 74 0.79 13.04 -2.36
C ALA A 74 0.72 14.40 -1.63
N GLY A 75 0.07 14.45 -0.46
CA GLY A 75 0.02 15.68 0.34
C GLY A 75 1.38 16.10 0.89
N SER A 76 2.20 15.14 1.35
CA SER A 76 3.56 15.40 1.81
C SER A 76 4.47 15.88 0.67
N PHE A 77 4.30 15.33 -0.53
CA PHE A 77 5.01 15.77 -1.73
C PHE A 77 4.76 17.25 -2.02
N PHE A 78 3.49 17.68 -2.04
CA PHE A 78 3.17 19.09 -2.23
C PHE A 78 3.70 19.96 -1.08
N PHE A 79 3.62 19.48 0.16
CA PHE A 79 4.18 20.20 1.31
C PHE A 79 5.69 20.46 1.15
N PHE A 80 6.47 19.43 0.81
CA PHE A 80 7.92 19.57 0.62
C PHE A 80 8.29 20.41 -0.61
N LEU A 81 7.45 20.41 -1.65
CA LEU A 81 7.67 21.23 -2.85
C LEU A 81 7.46 22.71 -2.53
N PHE A 82 6.41 23.04 -1.79
CA PHE A 82 6.00 24.43 -1.55
C PHE A 82 6.65 25.10 -0.34
N ILE A 83 7.22 24.34 0.61
CA ILE A 83 7.81 24.92 1.83
C ILE A 83 8.94 25.92 1.55
N ASN A 84 9.66 25.75 0.45
CA ASN A 84 10.76 26.65 0.04
C ASN A 84 10.27 27.82 -0.84
N SER A 85 9.00 27.87 -1.20
CA SER A 85 8.44 28.86 -2.13
C SER A 85 7.78 30.07 -1.45
N GLY A 86 7.46 29.99 -0.15
CA GLY A 86 6.72 31.05 0.55
C GLY A 86 7.51 31.62 1.74
N GLY A 87 7.79 32.93 1.72
CA GLY A 87 8.58 33.62 2.74
C GLY A 87 7.77 34.25 3.88
N GLY A 88 6.53 33.83 4.12
CA GLY A 88 5.62 34.47 5.09
C GLY A 88 5.03 33.50 6.11
N LYS A 89 4.90 33.95 7.37
CA LYS A 89 4.26 33.17 8.45
C LYS A 89 2.83 32.74 8.12
N GLU A 90 2.08 33.55 7.38
CA GLU A 90 0.72 33.20 6.95
C GLU A 90 0.72 32.01 5.99
N PHE A 91 1.71 31.93 5.11
CA PHE A 91 1.89 30.81 4.19
C PHE A 91 2.26 29.51 4.92
N GLU A 92 3.13 29.60 5.92
CA GLU A 92 3.49 28.45 6.77
C GLU A 92 2.27 27.91 7.54
N VAL A 93 1.44 28.79 8.09
CA VAL A 93 0.21 28.40 8.80
C VAL A 93 -0.79 27.73 7.84
N MET A 94 -0.97 28.28 6.63
CA MET A 94 -1.82 27.70 5.60
C MET A 94 -1.32 26.31 5.18
N MET A 95 -0.01 26.17 4.95
CA MET A 95 0.60 24.89 4.58
C MET A 95 0.50 23.85 5.69
N ASN A 96 0.71 24.25 6.94
CA ASN A 96 0.55 23.35 8.08
C ASN A 96 -0.91 22.89 8.23
N SER A 97 -1.89 23.77 7.97
CA SER A 97 -3.31 23.40 7.97
C SER A 97 -3.64 22.36 6.89
N ILE A 98 -3.11 22.54 5.67
CA ILE A 98 -3.26 21.56 4.57
C ILE A 98 -2.64 20.22 4.95
N TYR A 99 -1.42 20.24 5.51
CA TYR A 99 -0.75 19.02 5.96
C TYR A 99 -1.54 18.30 7.06
N ALA A 100 -2.02 19.04 8.07
CA ALA A 100 -2.85 18.48 9.13
C ALA A 100 -4.13 17.83 8.58
N PHE A 101 -4.78 18.46 7.60
CA PHE A 101 -5.97 17.90 6.94
C PHE A 101 -5.65 16.58 6.23
N VAL A 102 -4.55 16.49 5.49
CA VAL A 102 -4.11 15.25 4.83
C VAL A 102 -3.82 14.15 5.86
N VAL A 103 -3.18 14.49 6.98
CA VAL A 103 -2.90 13.53 8.07
C VAL A 103 -4.18 13.01 8.71
N ILE A 104 -5.18 13.87 8.93
CA ILE A 104 -6.49 13.46 9.45
C ILE A 104 -7.18 12.52 8.46
N LEU A 105 -7.21 12.87 7.18
CA LEU A 105 -7.80 12.01 6.15
C LEU A 105 -7.10 10.64 6.06
N LYS A 106 -5.77 10.61 6.13
CA LYS A 106 -4.99 9.36 6.20
C LYS A 106 -5.47 8.50 7.38
N ASN A 107 -5.60 9.09 8.58
CA ASN A 107 -6.02 8.34 9.76
C ASN A 107 -7.45 7.79 9.64
N ILE A 108 -8.36 8.54 9.01
CA ILE A 108 -9.72 8.08 8.72
C ILE A 108 -9.71 6.93 7.70
N LEU A 109 -8.92 7.03 6.64
CA LEU A 109 -8.81 5.96 5.63
C LEU A 109 -8.17 4.70 6.21
N LEU A 110 -7.19 4.86 7.11
CA LEU A 110 -6.56 3.74 7.79
C LEU A 110 -7.48 3.07 8.81
N SER A 111 -8.35 3.84 9.48
CA SER A 111 -9.39 3.24 10.34
C SER A 111 -10.48 2.56 9.53
N LEU A 112 -10.87 3.09 8.37
CA LEU A 112 -11.77 2.42 7.42
C LEU A 112 -11.18 1.09 6.91
N SER A 113 -9.87 1.04 6.71
CA SER A 113 -9.18 -0.21 6.35
C SER A 113 -9.35 -1.31 7.41
N LEU A 114 -9.32 -0.96 8.70
CA LEU A 114 -9.57 -1.92 9.79
C LEU A 114 -11.03 -2.40 9.84
N LEU A 115 -11.96 -1.61 9.30
CA LEU A 115 -13.37 -1.95 9.20
C LEU A 115 -13.71 -2.77 7.95
N ALA A 116 -12.84 -2.76 6.95
CA ALA A 116 -13.00 -3.60 5.77
C ALA A 116 -12.84 -5.07 6.18
N SER A 117 -13.92 -5.84 6.05
CA SER A 117 -13.88 -7.28 6.31
C SER A 117 -13.71 -7.99 4.97
N GLU A 118 -12.57 -8.67 4.82
CA GLU A 118 -12.36 -9.62 3.74
C GLU A 118 -13.10 -10.91 4.11
N ASN A 119 -14.15 -11.28 3.36
CA ASN A 119 -14.75 -12.60 3.53
C ASN A 119 -13.70 -13.64 3.11
N PRO A 120 -13.34 -14.60 3.96
CA PRO A 120 -12.31 -15.59 3.66
C PRO A 120 -12.75 -16.66 2.63
N ASP A 121 -13.82 -16.42 1.89
CA ASP A 121 -14.42 -17.35 0.92
C ASP A 121 -13.67 -17.28 -0.41
N GLY A 122 -12.39 -17.67 -0.34
CA GLY A 122 -11.47 -17.74 -1.46
C GLY A 122 -10.29 -18.66 -1.21
N LYS A 123 -10.34 -19.50 -0.17
CA LYS A 123 -9.47 -20.69 -0.07
C LYS A 123 -9.89 -21.68 -1.15
N THR A 124 -9.35 -21.47 -2.34
CA THR A 124 -9.15 -22.54 -3.31
C THR A 124 -8.33 -23.64 -2.63
N GLY A 125 -8.96 -24.79 -2.41
CA GLY A 125 -8.29 -25.99 -1.91
C GLY A 125 -8.85 -26.60 -0.63
N ASP A 126 -10.10 -26.32 -0.23
CA ASP A 126 -10.79 -27.37 0.54
C ASP A 126 -11.15 -28.46 -0.46
N PHE A 127 -10.65 -29.65 -0.19
CA PHE A 127 -10.86 -30.84 -0.99
C PHE A 127 -12.38 -31.03 -1.09
N ASP A 128 -12.96 -30.89 -2.30
CA ASP A 128 -14.32 -31.34 -2.58
C ASP A 128 -14.32 -32.86 -2.41
N ILE A 129 -14.40 -33.33 -1.15
CA ILE A 129 -14.77 -34.69 -0.83
C ILE A 129 -16.25 -34.71 -1.18
N PRO A 130 -16.63 -35.36 -2.29
CA PRO A 130 -18.02 -35.34 -2.69
C PRO A 130 -18.80 -36.08 -1.59
N ASN A 131 -19.95 -35.55 -1.19
CA ASN A 131 -20.72 -36.04 -0.04
C ASN A 131 -21.24 -37.49 -0.22
N ASP A 132 -21.01 -38.08 -1.38
CA ASP A 132 -21.28 -39.45 -1.77
C ASP A 132 -20.03 -40.36 -1.69
N LEU A 133 -18.87 -39.85 -1.26
CA LEU A 133 -17.68 -40.66 -1.04
C LEU A 133 -17.87 -41.52 0.22
N ASN A 134 -18.39 -42.73 0.01
CA ASN A 134 -18.56 -43.72 1.05
C ASN A 134 -17.19 -44.29 1.45
N LEU A 135 -16.61 -43.74 2.53
CA LEU A 135 -15.30 -44.13 3.07
C LEU A 135 -15.25 -45.58 3.57
N ASP A 136 -16.39 -46.25 3.74
CA ASP A 136 -16.44 -47.66 4.16
C ASP A 136 -16.05 -48.62 3.02
N GLU A 137 -16.15 -48.20 1.75
CA GLU A 137 -15.77 -49.02 0.60
C GLU A 137 -14.24 -49.05 0.36
N LEU A 138 -13.53 -48.01 0.84
CA LEU A 138 -12.06 -47.91 0.79
C LEU A 138 -11.35 -48.72 1.88
N SER A 139 -12.11 -49.34 2.79
CA SER A 139 -11.60 -50.34 3.74
C SER A 139 -11.34 -51.67 3.03
N LEU A 140 -10.31 -51.71 2.17
CA LEU A 140 -9.74 -52.94 1.59
C LEU A 140 -8.98 -53.78 2.63
N THR A 141 -9.60 -54.10 3.77
CA THR A 141 -9.20 -55.20 4.66
C THR A 141 -10.33 -55.51 5.64
N ASN A 142 -11.38 -56.19 5.18
CA ASN A 142 -12.12 -57.10 6.04
C ASN A 142 -11.64 -58.54 5.73
N PRO A 143 -10.75 -59.13 6.54
CA PRO A 143 -10.37 -60.52 6.38
C PRO A 143 -11.45 -61.40 7.04
N LYS A 144 -12.66 -61.43 6.48
CA LYS A 144 -13.65 -62.46 6.83
C LYS A 144 -14.48 -62.87 5.61
N ASN A 145 -14.16 -64.09 5.15
CA ASN A 145 -14.98 -65.00 4.35
C ASN A 145 -15.06 -64.62 2.85
N VAL A 146 -14.63 -65.43 1.87
CA VAL A 146 -14.54 -66.90 1.72
C VAL A 146 -13.43 -67.22 0.72
#